data_AF-A0A6N9QFJ0-F1
#
_entry.id   AF-A0A6N9QFJ0-F1
#
_cell.length_a   1.000
_cell.length_b   1.000
_cell.length_c   1.000
_cell.angle_alpha   90.00
_cell.angle_beta   90.00
_cell.angle_gamma   90.00
#
_symmetry.space_group_name_H-M   'P 1'
#
loop_
_entity.id
_entity.type
_entity.pdbx_description
1 polymer ?
#
loop_
_entity_poly.entity_id
_entity_poly.type
_entity_poly.pdbx_seq_one_letter_code
_entity_poly.pdbx_strand_id
1 'polypeptide(L)'
;MIKNGRPYTNENGWEDGGLITDHGDEVKKAVDGWIGKNIRTAKKILRGRTSYGMKHILEHDTGIYLTNNEFKDAMLLAGYSPVNPGELNWRYRIVLTRDINDNPSPFFKWAEKFKSEPSPCGDFVRDMLRDFGFPKTASHRAISSYLWQTGACTGAVDAFEELWRAYAGEEH
;
A
#
# COMPACT_ATOMS: atom_id res chain seq x y z
N MET A 1 -5.25 21.12 3.25
CA MET A 1 -4.92 22.47 2.70
C MET A 1 -3.42 22.57 2.49
N ILE A 2 -2.95 23.54 1.71
CA ILE A 2 -1.52 23.88 1.64
C ILE A 2 -1.34 25.29 2.21
N LYS A 3 -0.40 25.46 3.15
CA LYS A 3 -0.04 26.73 3.76
C LYS A 3 1.48 26.86 3.72
N ASN A 4 1.99 27.97 3.19
CA ASN A 4 3.44 28.21 3.02
C ASN A 4 4.18 27.07 2.29
N GLY A 5 3.55 26.46 1.28
CA GLY A 5 4.12 25.35 0.52
C GLY A 5 4.12 23.99 1.24
N ARG A 6 3.55 23.92 2.45
CA ARG A 6 3.48 22.71 3.28
C ARG A 6 2.03 22.25 3.46
N PRO A 7 1.78 20.95 3.65
CA PRO A 7 0.45 20.48 3.96
C PRO A 7 0.04 20.99 5.34
N TYR A 8 -1.23 21.35 5.44
CA TYR A 8 -1.87 21.76 6.68
C TYR A 8 -3.25 21.16 6.73
N THR A 9 -3.55 20.49 7.83
CA THR A 9 -4.83 19.80 8.02
C THR A 9 -5.45 20.25 9.35
N ASN A 10 -6.73 20.64 9.29
CA ASN A 10 -7.57 20.85 10.47
C ASN A 10 -8.76 19.90 10.32
N GLU A 11 -8.80 18.87 11.14
CA GLU A 11 -9.88 17.89 11.16
C GLU A 11 -10.62 17.99 12.49
N ASN A 12 -11.89 18.41 12.46
CA ASN A 12 -12.77 18.51 13.63
C ASN A 12 -12.18 19.33 14.80
N GLY A 13 -11.37 20.35 14.51
CA GLY A 13 -10.74 21.21 15.51
C GLY A 13 -9.37 20.73 16.00
N TRP A 14 -8.88 19.59 15.50
CA TRP A 14 -7.52 19.11 15.74
C TRP A 14 -6.61 19.51 14.57
N GLU A 15 -5.58 20.29 14.88
CA GLU A 15 -4.56 20.68 13.92
C GLU A 15 -3.50 19.57 13.80
N ASP A 16 -3.41 18.96 12.62
CA ASP A 16 -2.31 18.07 12.25
C ASP A 16 -1.33 18.88 11.37
N GLY A 17 -0.28 19.37 12.02
CA GLY A 17 0.79 20.16 11.42
C GLY A 17 2.11 19.41 11.29
N GLY A 18 2.16 18.10 11.56
CA GLY A 18 3.39 17.32 11.50
C GLY A 18 3.98 17.30 10.08
N LEU A 19 5.30 17.39 9.98
CA LEU A 19 6.04 17.37 8.72
C LEU A 19 7.05 16.23 8.70
N ILE A 20 7.31 15.64 7.52
CA ILE A 20 8.31 14.57 7.42
C ILE A 20 9.72 15.09 7.77
N THR A 21 9.93 16.39 7.66
CA THR A 21 11.18 17.06 8.05
C THR A 21 11.45 17.04 9.55
N ASP A 22 10.42 16.78 10.37
CA ASP A 22 10.55 16.68 11.83
C ASP A 22 11.16 15.33 12.27
N HIS A 23 11.28 14.38 11.33
CA HIS A 23 11.89 13.07 11.55
C HIS A 23 13.39 13.05 11.20
N GLY A 24 14.10 12.08 11.78
CA GLY A 24 15.52 11.82 11.50
C GLY A 24 15.80 11.41 10.06
N ASP A 25 17.06 11.56 9.62
CA ASP A 25 17.47 11.32 8.23
C ASP A 25 17.21 9.89 7.74
N GLU A 26 17.30 8.89 8.62
CA GLU A 26 17.00 7.50 8.28
C GLU A 26 15.53 7.30 7.90
N VAL A 27 14.60 7.88 8.67
CA VAL A 27 13.16 7.82 8.39
C VAL A 27 12.84 8.54 7.09
N LYS A 28 13.38 9.76 6.91
CA LYS A 28 13.19 10.54 5.67
C LYS A 28 13.68 9.78 4.45
N LYS A 29 14.86 9.16 4.53
CA LYS A 29 15.45 8.36 3.44
C LYS A 29 14.64 7.10 3.15
N ALA A 30 14.14 6.41 4.17
CA ALA A 30 13.31 5.22 3.98
C ALA A 30 11.97 5.56 3.31
N VAL A 31 11.33 6.65 3.73
CA VAL A 31 10.07 7.14 3.16
C VAL A 31 10.28 7.62 1.72
N ASP A 32 11.30 8.42 1.45
CA ASP A 32 11.65 8.88 0.10
C ASP A 32 11.98 7.71 -0.82
N GLY A 33 12.78 6.75 -0.35
CA GLY A 33 13.09 5.52 -1.07
C GLY A 33 11.84 4.70 -1.39
N TRP A 34 10.90 4.60 -0.44
CA TRP A 34 9.62 3.93 -0.68
C TRP A 34 8.77 4.65 -1.74
N ILE A 35 8.66 5.97 -1.68
CA ILE A 35 7.93 6.77 -2.67
C ILE A 35 8.57 6.62 -4.06
N GLY A 36 9.89 6.83 -4.13
CA GLY A 36 10.66 6.74 -5.36
C GLY A 36 10.64 5.35 -5.98
N LYS A 37 10.53 4.29 -5.18
CA LYS A 37 10.38 2.92 -5.67
C LYS A 37 8.96 2.63 -6.17
N ASN A 38 7.94 3.05 -5.43
CA ASN A 38 6.58 2.53 -5.60
C ASN A 38 5.58 3.47 -6.30
N ILE A 39 5.92 4.74 -6.48
CA ILE A 39 4.99 5.73 -7.04
C ILE A 39 5.52 6.27 -8.36
N ARG A 40 4.66 6.35 -9.37
CA ARG A 40 4.95 6.99 -10.65
C ARG A 40 3.84 7.96 -11.03
N THR A 41 4.19 9.03 -11.74
CA THR A 41 3.21 9.98 -12.28
C THR A 41 2.29 9.29 -13.31
N ALA A 42 1.03 9.72 -13.37
CA ALA A 42 0.05 9.20 -14.32
C ALA A 42 -0.88 10.31 -14.81
N LYS A 43 -1.64 10.06 -15.89
CA LYS A 43 -2.67 11.01 -16.38
C LYS A 43 -3.98 10.90 -15.58
N LYS A 44 -4.32 9.68 -15.15
CA LYS A 44 -5.56 9.38 -14.42
C LYS A 44 -5.36 9.54 -12.91
N ILE A 45 -6.44 9.85 -12.21
CA ILE A 45 -6.47 9.88 -10.75
C ILE A 45 -6.42 8.43 -10.23
N LEU A 46 -5.58 8.18 -9.23
CA LEU A 46 -5.54 6.89 -8.52
C LEU A 46 -6.92 6.57 -7.94
N ARG A 47 -7.46 5.41 -8.29
CA ARG A 47 -8.76 4.94 -7.79
C ARG A 47 -8.59 4.10 -6.53
N GLY A 48 -9.58 4.14 -5.64
CA GLY A 48 -9.65 3.30 -4.44
C GLY A 48 -8.70 3.68 -3.31
N ARG A 49 -7.80 4.66 -3.48
CA ARG A 49 -6.83 5.06 -2.44
C ARG A 49 -6.59 6.58 -2.46
N THR A 50 -6.36 7.14 -1.28
CA THR A 50 -6.00 8.54 -1.01
C THR A 50 -4.68 8.59 -0.23
N SER A 51 -4.21 9.78 0.16
CA SER A 51 -3.04 9.95 1.04
C SER A 51 -3.13 9.07 2.28
N TYR A 52 -4.32 9.00 2.91
CA TYR A 52 -4.57 8.17 4.09
C TYR A 52 -4.38 6.67 3.81
N GLY A 53 -4.95 6.18 2.70
CA GLY A 53 -4.78 4.80 2.30
C GLY A 53 -3.32 4.46 1.97
N MET A 54 -2.61 5.36 1.30
CA MET A 54 -1.20 5.14 0.94
C MET A 54 -0.25 5.20 2.14
N LYS A 55 -0.54 6.08 3.12
CA LYS A 55 0.19 6.16 4.40
C LYS A 55 0.19 4.81 5.12
N HIS A 56 -0.96 4.13 5.16
CA HIS A 56 -1.06 2.79 5.75
C HIS A 56 -0.26 1.73 4.99
N ILE A 57 -0.16 1.83 3.66
CA ILE A 57 0.65 0.88 2.88
C ILE A 57 2.13 1.12 3.11
N LEU A 58 2.56 2.38 3.22
CA LEU A 58 3.92 2.71 3.61
C LEU A 58 4.23 2.17 5.00
N GLU A 59 3.34 2.38 5.97
CA GLU A 59 3.49 1.90 7.35
C GLU A 59 3.61 0.36 7.38
N HIS A 60 2.75 -0.34 6.64
CA HIS A 60 2.84 -1.80 6.51
C HIS A 60 4.15 -2.26 5.87
N ASP A 61 4.62 -1.56 4.84
CA ASP A 61 5.81 -1.96 4.07
C ASP A 61 7.13 -1.67 4.78
N THR A 62 7.16 -0.63 5.62
CA THR A 62 8.40 -0.09 6.21
C THR A 62 8.44 -0.20 7.73
N GLY A 63 7.30 -0.43 8.38
CA GLY A 63 7.14 -0.33 9.83
C GLY A 63 7.12 1.11 10.35
N ILE A 64 7.23 2.12 9.48
CA ILE A 64 7.31 3.53 9.87
C ILE A 64 5.89 4.10 9.98
N TYR A 65 5.52 4.48 11.20
CA TYR A 65 4.29 5.22 11.45
C TYR A 65 4.48 6.70 11.08
N LEU A 66 3.60 7.22 10.22
CA LEU A 66 3.47 8.65 9.91
C LEU A 66 2.04 9.11 10.21
N THR A 67 1.82 10.39 10.42
CA THR A 67 0.51 11.02 10.30
C THR A 67 0.13 11.17 8.83
N ASN A 68 -1.15 11.47 8.57
CA ASN A 68 -1.59 11.75 7.19
C ASN A 68 -0.94 13.05 6.67
N ASN A 69 -0.70 14.05 7.53
CA ASN A 69 -0.05 15.30 7.13
C ASN A 69 1.44 15.10 6.80
N GLU A 70 2.18 14.33 7.59
CA GLU A 70 3.58 13.98 7.31
C GLU A 70 3.72 13.23 5.98
N PHE A 71 2.83 12.27 5.68
CA PHE A 71 2.84 11.57 4.40
C PHE A 71 2.55 12.51 3.21
N LYS A 72 1.59 13.44 3.36
CA LYS A 72 1.33 14.47 2.34
C LYS A 72 2.56 15.36 2.10
N ASP A 73 3.31 15.68 3.16
CA ASP A 73 4.51 16.52 3.07
C ASP A 73 5.61 15.78 2.30
N ALA A 74 5.83 14.51 2.62
CA ALA A 74 6.74 13.65 1.89
C ALA A 74 6.39 13.55 0.39
N MET A 75 5.09 13.37 0.07
CA MET A 75 4.62 13.35 -1.32
C MET A 75 4.90 14.68 -2.05
N LEU A 76 4.68 15.82 -1.40
CA LEU A 76 4.97 17.13 -1.98
C LEU A 76 6.48 17.33 -2.23
N LEU A 77 7.32 16.96 -1.26
CA LEU A 77 8.78 17.03 -1.39
C LEU A 77 9.29 16.13 -2.51
N ALA A 78 8.66 14.97 -2.73
CA ALA A 78 8.94 14.07 -3.83
C ALA A 78 8.35 14.54 -5.19
N GLY A 79 7.73 15.72 -5.24
CA GLY A 79 7.21 16.33 -6.47
C GLY A 79 5.78 15.94 -6.84
N TYR A 80 5.06 15.22 -5.98
CA TYR A 80 3.68 14.79 -6.22
C TYR A 80 2.67 15.76 -5.61
N SER A 81 2.03 16.55 -6.47
CA SER A 81 0.95 17.46 -6.05
C SER A 81 -0.42 16.77 -5.97
N PRO A 82 -1.26 17.12 -4.98
CA PRO A 82 -2.62 16.61 -4.91
C PRO A 82 -3.51 17.20 -6.01
N VAL A 83 -4.54 16.47 -6.40
CA VAL A 83 -5.57 16.94 -7.34
C VAL A 83 -6.37 18.10 -6.73
N ASN A 84 -6.68 18.01 -5.43
CA ASN A 84 -7.37 19.04 -4.68
C ASN A 84 -6.71 19.21 -3.28
N PRO A 85 -5.90 20.25 -3.08
CA PRO A 85 -5.25 20.52 -1.79
C PRO A 85 -6.21 20.78 -0.62
N GLY A 86 -7.46 21.15 -0.91
CA GLY A 86 -8.50 21.41 0.10
C GLY A 86 -9.07 20.14 0.74
N GLU A 87 -8.84 18.97 0.15
CA GLU A 87 -9.32 17.71 0.71
C GLU A 87 -8.55 17.31 1.98
N LEU A 88 -9.26 16.68 2.92
CA LEU A 88 -8.64 16.02 4.06
C LEU A 88 -7.74 14.87 3.61
N ASN A 89 -8.22 14.04 2.69
CA ASN A 89 -7.50 12.88 2.18
C ASN A 89 -7.18 13.11 0.70
N TRP A 90 -5.92 13.43 0.41
CA TRP A 90 -5.52 13.87 -0.92
C TRP A 90 -5.57 12.75 -1.94
N ARG A 91 -6.11 13.07 -3.11
CA ARG A 91 -6.06 12.23 -4.31
C ARG A 91 -4.95 12.72 -5.23
N TYR A 92 -4.35 11.80 -5.97
CA TYR A 92 -3.19 12.08 -6.82
C TYR A 92 -3.36 11.49 -8.22
N ARG A 93 -2.70 12.10 -9.20
CA ARG A 93 -2.56 11.55 -10.56
C ARG A 93 -1.31 10.70 -10.66
N ILE A 94 -1.39 9.51 -10.06
CA ILE A 94 -0.28 8.57 -9.94
C ILE A 94 -0.76 7.15 -10.23
N VAL A 95 0.20 6.28 -10.47
CA VAL A 95 0.03 4.82 -10.42
C VAL A 95 0.96 4.28 -9.35
N LEU A 96 0.48 3.25 -8.65
CA LEU A 96 1.27 2.50 -7.69
C LEU A 96 1.90 1.32 -8.43
N THR A 97 3.21 1.17 -8.32
CA THR A 97 4.00 0.12 -8.97
C THR A 97 4.74 -0.67 -7.91
N ARG A 98 4.71 -2.00 -7.99
CA ARG A 98 5.51 -2.86 -7.11
C ARG A 98 6.14 -3.94 -7.99
N ASP A 99 7.46 -4.08 -7.90
CA ASP A 99 8.15 -5.17 -8.58
C ASP A 99 7.86 -6.47 -7.83
N ILE A 100 7.45 -7.52 -8.57
CA ILE A 100 7.13 -8.85 -8.00
C ILE A 100 8.36 -9.44 -7.28
N ASN A 101 9.56 -9.18 -7.83
CA ASN A 101 10.83 -9.65 -7.28
C ASN A 101 11.17 -9.09 -5.89
N ASP A 102 10.52 -8.00 -5.50
CA ASP A 102 10.72 -7.34 -4.21
C ASP A 102 9.70 -7.74 -3.14
N ASN A 103 8.78 -8.67 -3.45
CA ASN A 103 7.92 -9.25 -2.44
C ASN A 103 8.67 -10.40 -1.74
N PRO A 104 9.05 -10.25 -0.45
CA PRO A 104 9.84 -11.25 0.23
C PRO A 104 9.03 -12.49 0.61
N SER A 105 7.69 -12.45 0.50
CA SER A 105 6.80 -13.53 0.92
C SER A 105 7.08 -14.85 0.17
N PRO A 106 7.57 -15.90 0.83
CA PRO A 106 7.79 -17.19 0.17
C PRO A 106 6.49 -17.80 -0.38
N PHE A 107 5.36 -17.61 0.31
CA PHE A 107 4.03 -17.98 -0.20
C PHE A 107 3.74 -17.37 -1.58
N PHE A 108 4.16 -16.14 -1.85
CA PHE A 108 3.80 -15.44 -3.11
C PHE A 108 4.63 -15.98 -4.26
N LYS A 109 5.91 -16.20 -4.00
CA LYS A 109 6.82 -16.84 -4.96
C LYS A 109 6.33 -18.24 -5.29
N TRP A 110 5.91 -19.00 -4.28
CA TRP A 110 5.32 -20.32 -4.46
C TRP A 110 4.02 -20.27 -5.27
N ALA A 111 3.11 -19.34 -4.93
CA ALA A 111 1.79 -19.24 -5.55
C ALA A 111 1.83 -18.73 -7.00
N GLU A 112 2.92 -18.08 -7.44
CA GLU A 112 3.07 -17.60 -8.82
C GLU A 112 2.94 -18.72 -9.85
N LYS A 113 3.24 -19.98 -9.49
CA LYS A 113 3.08 -21.14 -10.38
C LYS A 113 1.64 -21.32 -10.89
N PHE A 114 0.64 -20.87 -10.12
CA PHE A 114 -0.79 -20.96 -10.46
C PHE A 114 -1.31 -19.73 -11.24
N LYS A 115 -0.50 -18.69 -11.48
CA LYS A 115 -0.92 -17.41 -12.08
C LYS A 115 -1.63 -17.54 -13.43
N SER A 116 -1.28 -18.55 -14.22
CA SER A 116 -1.84 -18.79 -15.55
C SER A 116 -3.06 -19.71 -15.54
N GLU A 117 -3.45 -20.24 -14.39
CA GLU A 117 -4.55 -21.20 -14.29
C GLU A 117 -5.91 -20.51 -14.40
N PRO A 118 -6.85 -21.05 -15.19
CA PRO A 118 -8.23 -20.57 -15.26
C PRO A 118 -9.06 -21.19 -14.12
N SER A 119 -8.63 -20.96 -12.87
CA SER A 119 -9.26 -21.46 -11.65
C SER A 119 -9.47 -20.33 -10.63
N PRO A 120 -10.34 -20.49 -9.61
CA PRO A 120 -10.45 -19.51 -8.52
C PRO A 120 -9.11 -19.21 -7.84
N CYS A 121 -8.25 -20.23 -7.68
CA CYS A 121 -6.89 -20.08 -7.16
C CYS A 121 -6.02 -19.23 -8.12
N GLY A 122 -6.08 -19.49 -9.42
CA GLY A 122 -5.38 -18.67 -10.42
C GLY A 122 -5.89 -17.23 -10.49
N ASP A 123 -7.20 -17.00 -10.36
CA ASP A 123 -7.81 -15.68 -10.26
C ASP A 123 -7.34 -14.95 -9.00
N PHE A 124 -7.39 -15.61 -7.85
CA PHE A 124 -6.89 -15.09 -6.59
C PHE A 124 -5.42 -14.68 -6.70
N VAL A 125 -4.56 -15.52 -7.30
CA VAL A 125 -3.13 -15.20 -7.50
C VAL A 125 -2.97 -13.98 -8.40
N ARG A 126 -3.74 -13.86 -9.49
CA ARG A 126 -3.69 -12.67 -10.35
C ARG A 126 -4.10 -11.40 -9.62
N ASP A 127 -5.15 -11.47 -8.80
CA ASP A 127 -5.63 -10.33 -8.03
C ASP A 127 -4.65 -9.95 -6.92
N MET A 128 -4.15 -10.93 -6.18
CA MET A 128 -3.10 -10.77 -5.17
C MET A 128 -1.84 -10.10 -5.75
N LEU A 129 -1.36 -10.56 -6.91
CA LEU A 129 -0.15 -10.01 -7.56
C LEU A 129 -0.36 -8.59 -8.12
N ARG A 130 -1.61 -8.21 -8.41
CA ARG A 130 -1.97 -6.86 -8.90
C ARG A 130 -2.33 -5.90 -7.77
N ASP A 131 -2.70 -6.42 -6.60
CA ASP A 131 -3.10 -5.61 -5.47
C ASP A 131 -1.88 -5.10 -4.70
N PHE A 132 -1.54 -3.84 -4.96
CA PHE A 132 -0.46 -3.14 -4.28
C PHE A 132 -0.63 -3.09 -2.75
N GLY A 133 -1.86 -3.12 -2.23
CA GLY A 133 -2.11 -3.10 -0.79
C GLY A 133 -1.98 -4.48 -0.13
N PHE A 134 -1.84 -5.54 -0.91
CA PHE A 134 -1.79 -6.90 -0.39
C PHE A 134 -0.54 -7.09 0.50
N PRO A 135 -0.65 -7.77 1.66
CA PRO A 135 0.44 -7.92 2.62
C PRO A 135 1.72 -8.53 2.02
N LYS A 136 2.88 -7.95 2.30
CA LYS A 136 4.20 -8.49 1.92
C LYS A 136 4.70 -9.68 2.77
N THR A 137 3.93 -10.09 3.76
CA THR A 137 4.33 -11.15 4.70
C THR A 137 3.80 -12.50 4.24
N ALA A 138 4.58 -13.57 4.41
CA ALA A 138 4.05 -14.94 4.38
C ALA A 138 3.46 -15.31 5.74
N SER A 139 2.39 -14.63 6.14
CA SER A 139 1.66 -14.96 7.36
C SER A 139 0.20 -15.18 7.01
N HIS A 140 -0.28 -16.40 7.26
CA HIS A 140 -1.69 -16.77 7.09
C HIS A 140 -2.59 -15.72 7.73
N ARG A 141 -2.35 -15.45 9.02
CA ARG A 141 -3.11 -14.48 9.81
C ARG A 141 -3.13 -13.09 9.20
N ALA A 142 -1.99 -12.58 8.73
CA ALA A 142 -1.90 -11.25 8.13
C ALA A 142 -2.72 -11.17 6.84
N ILE A 143 -2.63 -12.20 5.99
CA ILE A 143 -3.35 -12.27 4.73
C ILE A 143 -4.86 -12.46 4.97
N SER A 144 -5.27 -13.37 5.86
CA SER A 144 -6.68 -13.55 6.23
C SER A 144 -7.28 -12.26 6.79
N SER A 145 -6.54 -11.55 7.66
CA SER A 145 -6.98 -10.27 8.22
C SER A 145 -7.18 -9.22 7.12
N TYR A 146 -6.27 -9.16 6.14
CA TYR A 146 -6.37 -8.26 4.99
C TYR A 146 -7.59 -8.56 4.12
N LEU A 147 -7.81 -9.83 3.77
CA LEU A 147 -8.95 -10.25 2.96
C LEU A 147 -10.27 -9.91 3.66
N TRP A 148 -10.34 -10.11 4.97
CA TRP A 148 -11.53 -9.76 5.76
C TRP A 148 -11.76 -8.24 5.79
N GLN A 149 -10.73 -7.45 6.08
CA GLN A 149 -10.83 -5.99 6.15
C GLN A 149 -11.17 -5.34 4.80
N THR A 150 -10.74 -5.95 3.69
CA THR A 150 -11.04 -5.47 2.34
C THR A 150 -12.39 -5.95 1.82
N GLY A 151 -13.11 -6.79 2.59
CA GLY A 151 -14.40 -7.33 2.18
C GLY A 151 -14.28 -8.29 1.01
N ALA A 152 -13.20 -9.07 0.94
CA ALA A 152 -13.00 -10.09 -0.09
C ALA A 152 -14.17 -11.08 -0.11
N CYS A 153 -14.57 -11.51 -1.30
CA CYS A 153 -15.66 -12.46 -1.45
C CYS A 153 -15.27 -13.84 -0.91
N THR A 154 -16.26 -14.65 -0.52
CA THR A 154 -16.02 -16.01 0.01
C THR A 154 -15.16 -16.85 -0.93
N GLY A 155 -15.39 -16.77 -2.25
CA GLY A 155 -14.58 -17.51 -3.22
C GLY A 155 -13.10 -17.12 -3.24
N ALA A 156 -12.77 -15.84 -3.02
CA ALA A 156 -11.38 -15.40 -2.89
C ALA A 156 -10.76 -15.87 -1.57
N VAL A 157 -11.54 -15.91 -0.49
CA VAL A 157 -11.09 -16.45 0.80
C VAL A 157 -10.87 -17.96 0.72
N ASP A 158 -11.78 -18.71 0.10
CA ASP A 158 -11.66 -20.16 -0.07
C ASP A 158 -10.44 -20.52 -0.94
N ALA A 159 -10.24 -19.78 -2.04
CA ALA A 159 -9.07 -19.94 -2.90
C ALA A 159 -7.75 -19.65 -2.15
N PHE A 160 -7.73 -18.62 -1.29
CA PHE A 160 -6.58 -18.35 -0.43
C PHE A 160 -6.30 -19.51 0.54
N GLU A 161 -7.32 -20.01 1.23
CA GLU A 161 -7.17 -21.10 2.21
C GLU A 161 -6.71 -22.40 1.54
N GLU A 162 -7.19 -22.70 0.33
CA GLU A 162 -6.73 -23.84 -0.46
C GLU A 162 -5.25 -23.71 -0.83
N LEU A 163 -4.86 -22.58 -1.42
CA LEU A 163 -3.46 -22.29 -1.77
C LEU A 163 -2.56 -22.35 -0.54
N TRP A 164 -3.01 -21.80 0.59
CA TRP A 164 -2.22 -21.80 1.81
C TRP A 164 -2.01 -23.20 2.39
N ARG A 165 -3.03 -24.06 2.37
CA ARG A 165 -2.89 -25.46 2.81
C ARG A 165 -1.91 -26.22 1.93
N ALA A 166 -1.97 -26.04 0.62
CA ALA A 166 -1.04 -26.67 -0.31
C ALA A 166 0.41 -26.16 -0.09
N TYR A 167 0.59 -24.85 0.09
CA TYR A 167 1.89 -24.26 0.43
C TYR A 167 2.46 -24.83 1.74
N ALA A 168 1.68 -24.82 2.81
CA ALA A 168 2.11 -25.30 4.12
C ALA A 168 2.39 -26.82 4.13
N GLY A 169 1.73 -27.59 3.27
CA GLY A 169 1.98 -29.02 3.10
C GLY A 169 3.24 -29.34 2.29
N GLU A 170 3.73 -28.42 1.46
CA GLU A 170 4.98 -28.56 0.69
C GLU A 170 6.24 -28.15 1.49
N GLU A 171 6.10 -27.44 2.61
CA GLU A 171 7.22 -27.04 3.49
C GLU A 171 7.57 -28.09 4.59
N HIS A 172 7.03 -29.31 4.48
CA HIS A 172 7.31 -30.46 5.35
C HIS A 172 7.88 -31.64 4.55
#